data_AF-A0AB73NK25-F1
#
_entry.id   AF-A0AB73NK25-F1
#
_cell.length_a   1.000
_cell.length_b   1.000
_cell.length_c   1.000
_cell.angle_alpha   90.00
_cell.angle_beta   90.00
_cell.angle_gamma   90.00
#
_symmetry.space_group_name_H-M   'P 1'
#
loop_
_entity.id
_entity.type
_entity.pdbx_description
1 polymer ?
#
loop_
_entity_poly.entity_id
_entity_poly.type
_entity_poly.pdbx_seq_one_letter_code
_entity_poly.pdbx_strand_id
1 'polypeptide(L)'
;MDNTRIDNAARCVQRWTDALAHLAESLDAARVAHWLGPVAASGWAAAPVYRRMRVIQAWSGWSGLSPSALGLHANQLAVLMPALLAKVLIARALFSRGLAVRRCIERERLDWLEQCVGPAVLEHVRQNASAGLPVPLLPRDADQAAWVGDGWRRMQADGVWPNPVVAKLLALSLPLGAAQVAALAADGASDAFLTALPTLMPEASCVSG
;
A
#
# COMPACT_ATOMS: atom_id res chain seq x y z
N MET A 1 -26.97 1.68 22.30
CA MET A 1 -25.92 0.91 21.57
C MET A 1 -25.91 1.19 20.07
N ASP A 2 -26.90 1.89 19.49
CA ASP A 2 -26.92 2.22 18.05
C ASP A 2 -26.18 3.51 17.67
N ASN A 3 -26.21 4.55 18.51
CA ASN A 3 -25.56 5.83 18.16
C ASN A 3 -24.04 5.68 17.93
N THR A 4 -23.35 4.90 18.77
CA THR A 4 -21.90 4.66 18.62
C THR A 4 -21.52 3.90 17.35
N ARG A 5 -22.40 3.03 16.83
CA ARG A 5 -22.17 2.33 15.56
C ARG A 5 -22.40 3.24 14.36
N ILE A 6 -23.42 4.09 14.42
CA ILE A 6 -23.74 5.08 13.38
C ILE A 6 -22.62 6.12 13.27
N ASP A 7 -22.13 6.63 14.40
CA ASP A 7 -21.04 7.61 14.46
C ASP A 7 -19.73 7.05 13.87
N ASN A 8 -19.45 5.77 14.14
CA ASN A 8 -18.27 5.09 13.60
C ASN A 8 -18.39 4.84 12.08
N ALA A 9 -19.57 4.47 11.59
CA ALA A 9 -19.81 4.28 10.16
C ALA A 9 -19.66 5.61 9.38
N ALA A 10 -20.25 6.70 9.90
CA ALA A 10 -20.16 8.02 9.29
C ALA A 10 -18.70 8.52 9.24
N ARG A 11 -17.95 8.38 10.34
CA ARG A 11 -16.52 8.74 10.39
C ARG A 11 -15.69 7.93 9.39
N CYS A 12 -16.00 6.65 9.23
CA CYS A 12 -15.33 5.78 8.28
C CYS A 12 -15.58 6.24 6.83
N VAL A 13 -16.83 6.50 6.46
CA VAL A 13 -17.19 7.02 5.14
C VAL A 13 -16.52 8.36 4.85
N GLN A 14 -16.44 9.26 5.84
CA GLN A 14 -15.76 10.54 5.69
C GLN A 14 -14.26 10.35 5.38
N ARG A 15 -13.55 9.53 6.17
CA ARG A 15 -12.12 9.25 5.95
C ARG A 15 -11.83 8.68 4.56
N TRP A 16 -12.70 7.79 4.07
CA TRP A 16 -12.58 7.24 2.72
C TRP A 16 -12.84 8.27 1.63
N THR A 17 -13.83 9.14 1.84
CA THR A 17 -14.13 10.23 0.92
C THR A 17 -12.96 11.21 0.83
N ASP A 18 -12.37 11.55 1.97
CA ASP A 18 -11.18 12.42 2.06
C ASP A 18 -9.96 11.77 1.41
N ALA A 19 -9.73 10.47 1.65
CA ALA A 19 -8.66 9.72 1.01
C ALA A 19 -8.83 9.66 -0.51
N LEU A 20 -10.06 9.48 -1.00
CA LEU A 20 -10.32 9.50 -2.45
C LEU A 20 -10.10 10.90 -3.03
N ALA A 21 -10.56 11.95 -2.35
CA ALA A 21 -10.33 13.33 -2.80
C ALA A 21 -8.84 13.62 -2.90
N HIS A 22 -8.06 13.24 -1.88
CA HIS A 22 -6.61 13.39 -1.88
C HIS A 22 -5.93 12.56 -2.98
N LEU A 23 -6.40 11.33 -3.23
CA LEU A 23 -5.92 10.53 -4.35
C LEU A 23 -6.21 11.23 -5.69
N ALA A 24 -7.42 11.75 -5.88
CA ALA A 24 -7.82 12.46 -7.09
C ALA A 24 -7.00 13.74 -7.35
N GLU A 25 -6.60 14.43 -6.28
CA GLU A 25 -5.72 15.60 -6.35
C GLU A 25 -4.27 15.23 -6.66
N SER A 26 -3.76 14.16 -6.04
CA SER A 26 -2.36 13.75 -6.15
C SER A 26 -2.01 12.99 -7.42
N LEU A 27 -2.99 12.44 -8.15
CA LEU A 27 -2.77 11.71 -9.40
C LEU A 27 -2.25 12.62 -10.52
N ASP A 28 -1.07 12.30 -11.04
CA ASP A 28 -0.49 12.94 -12.22
C ASP A 28 -0.99 12.31 -13.53
N ALA A 29 -0.77 13.01 -14.65
CA ALA A 29 -1.25 12.60 -15.96
C ALA A 29 -0.69 11.23 -16.41
N ALA A 30 0.53 10.86 -16.00
CA ALA A 30 1.15 9.60 -16.41
C ALA A 30 0.50 8.41 -15.68
N ARG A 31 0.26 8.52 -14.38
CA ARG A 31 -0.49 7.51 -13.61
C ARG A 31 -1.94 7.39 -14.08
N VAL A 32 -2.58 8.52 -14.39
CA VAL A 32 -3.94 8.52 -14.95
C VAL A 32 -3.96 7.82 -16.31
N ALA A 33 -3.01 8.13 -17.20
CA ALA A 33 -2.93 7.49 -18.51
C ALA A 33 -2.72 5.98 -18.39
N HIS A 34 -1.87 5.55 -17.45
CA HIS A 34 -1.57 4.14 -17.22
C HIS A 34 -2.79 3.34 -16.72
N TRP A 35 -3.52 3.85 -15.73
CA TRP A 35 -4.61 3.10 -15.09
C TRP A 35 -6.01 3.39 -15.65
N LEU A 36 -6.29 4.67 -15.91
CA LEU A 36 -7.60 5.18 -16.33
C LEU A 36 -7.68 5.41 -17.86
N GLY A 37 -6.54 5.36 -18.54
CA GLY A 37 -6.42 5.50 -19.99
C GLY A 37 -6.15 6.94 -20.45
N PRO A 38 -5.71 7.11 -21.71
CA PRO A 38 -5.27 8.39 -22.25
C PRO A 38 -6.39 9.43 -22.34
N VAL A 39 -7.64 8.99 -22.55
CA VAL A 39 -8.80 9.89 -22.60
C VAL A 39 -9.05 10.54 -21.23
N ALA A 40 -8.93 9.77 -20.14
CA ALA A 40 -9.07 10.30 -18.78
C ALA A 40 -7.91 11.24 -18.41
N ALA A 41 -6.70 10.95 -18.92
CA ALA A 41 -5.54 11.80 -18.70
C ALA A 41 -5.67 13.17 -19.40
N SER A 42 -6.34 13.20 -20.55
CA SER A 42 -6.65 14.42 -21.27
C SER A 42 -7.53 15.35 -20.42
N GLY A 43 -6.96 16.47 -19.99
CA GLY A 43 -7.65 17.44 -19.15
C GLY A 43 -7.79 17.06 -17.67
N TRP A 44 -7.10 16.00 -17.21
CA TRP A 44 -7.14 15.59 -15.79
C TRP A 44 -6.77 16.74 -14.85
N ALA A 45 -5.62 17.38 -15.12
CA ALA A 45 -5.10 18.48 -14.30
C ALA A 45 -5.99 19.72 -14.28
N ALA A 46 -6.79 19.94 -15.33
CA ALA A 46 -7.74 21.06 -15.41
C ALA A 46 -9.13 20.70 -14.84
N ALA A 47 -9.43 19.41 -14.68
CA ALA A 47 -10.71 18.98 -14.14
C ALA A 47 -10.81 19.28 -12.63
N PRO A 48 -11.99 19.71 -12.14
CA PRO A 48 -12.21 19.87 -10.70
C PRO A 48 -12.20 18.52 -9.97
N VAL A 49 -11.85 18.53 -8.69
CA VAL A 49 -11.64 17.33 -7.86
C VAL A 49 -12.87 16.40 -7.88
N TYR A 50 -14.09 16.94 -7.75
CA TYR A 50 -15.31 16.12 -7.79
C TYR A 50 -15.46 15.32 -9.09
N ARG A 51 -14.99 15.86 -10.23
CA ARG A 51 -15.04 15.18 -11.53
C ARG A 51 -14.01 14.06 -11.59
N ARG A 52 -12.80 14.32 -11.09
CA ARG A 52 -11.74 13.31 -10.96
C ARG A 52 -12.17 12.15 -10.07
N MET A 53 -12.77 12.45 -8.93
CA MET A 53 -13.34 11.44 -8.02
C MET A 53 -14.39 10.57 -8.70
N ARG A 54 -15.31 11.16 -9.49
CA ARG A 54 -16.32 10.39 -10.25
C ARG A 54 -15.70 9.43 -11.27
N VAL A 55 -14.63 9.84 -11.95
CA VAL A 55 -13.91 8.95 -12.88
C VAL A 55 -13.29 7.78 -12.13
N ILE A 56 -12.64 8.04 -10.98
CA ILE A 56 -12.06 6.98 -10.15
C ILE A 56 -13.15 6.04 -9.64
N GLN A 57 -14.29 6.57 -9.18
CA GLN A 57 -15.45 5.79 -8.75
C GLN A 57 -15.96 4.88 -9.87
N ALA A 58 -16.20 5.44 -11.06
CA ALA A 58 -16.67 4.68 -12.21
C ALA A 58 -15.70 3.56 -12.61
N TRP A 59 -14.39 3.85 -12.67
CA TRP A 59 -13.36 2.87 -13.04
C TRP A 59 -13.15 1.78 -11.99
N SER A 60 -13.14 2.17 -10.72
CA SER A 60 -12.98 1.24 -9.60
C SER A 60 -14.23 0.36 -9.40
N GLY A 61 -15.40 0.83 -9.86
CA GLY A 61 -16.69 0.23 -9.55
C GLY A 61 -17.16 0.60 -8.14
N TRP A 62 -16.59 1.64 -7.55
CA TRP A 62 -16.94 2.07 -6.20
C TRP A 62 -18.29 2.80 -6.20
N SER A 63 -19.31 2.14 -5.66
CA SER A 63 -20.64 2.73 -5.42
C SER A 63 -20.90 3.00 -3.93
N GLY A 64 -19.86 3.01 -3.10
CA GLY A 64 -19.92 2.98 -1.63
C GLY A 64 -19.37 1.66 -1.08
N LEU A 65 -18.54 1.73 -0.04
CA LEU A 65 -18.02 0.53 0.63
C LEU A 65 -18.96 0.17 1.77
N SER A 66 -19.34 -1.11 1.85
CA SER A 66 -19.97 -1.63 3.06
C SER A 66 -19.00 -1.45 4.24
N PRO A 67 -19.43 -0.94 5.41
CA PRO A 67 -18.57 -0.81 6.59
C PRO A 67 -17.86 -2.12 6.97
N SER A 68 -18.45 -3.28 6.67
CA SER A 68 -17.83 -4.60 6.89
C SER A 68 -16.60 -4.85 6.02
N ALA A 69 -16.53 -4.28 4.81
CA ALA A 69 -15.34 -4.35 3.97
C ALA A 69 -14.19 -3.48 4.51
N LEU A 70 -14.48 -2.53 5.40
CA LEU A 70 -13.49 -1.59 5.94
C LEU A 70 -12.86 -2.08 7.25
N GLY A 71 -13.41 -3.13 7.85
CA GLY A 71 -12.90 -3.75 9.07
C GLY A 71 -11.67 -4.64 8.88
N LEU A 72 -11.31 -4.98 7.63
CA LEU A 72 -10.09 -5.74 7.34
C LEU A 72 -8.88 -4.80 7.30
N HIS A 73 -7.86 -5.08 8.11
CA HIS A 73 -6.61 -4.30 8.18
C HIS A 73 -5.99 -4.06 6.80
N ALA A 74 -6.02 -5.09 5.94
CA ALA A 74 -5.57 -5.00 4.55
C ALA A 74 -6.26 -3.89 3.75
N ASN A 75 -7.56 -3.69 3.96
CA ASN A 75 -8.35 -2.71 3.21
C ASN A 75 -8.12 -1.28 3.70
N GLN A 76 -7.71 -1.13 4.96
CA GLN A 76 -7.33 0.17 5.52
C GLN A 76 -6.07 0.74 4.87
N LEU A 77 -5.25 -0.09 4.21
CA LEU A 77 -4.09 0.38 3.48
C LEU A 77 -4.45 1.37 2.36
N ALA A 78 -5.65 1.27 1.78
CA ALA A 78 -6.04 2.15 0.67
C ALA A 78 -6.38 3.58 1.11
N VAL A 79 -6.54 3.84 2.41
CA VAL A 79 -6.73 5.20 2.95
C VAL A 79 -5.45 5.81 3.50
N LEU A 80 -4.33 5.09 3.44
CA LEU A 80 -3.05 5.62 3.86
C LEU A 80 -2.57 6.70 2.89
N MET A 81 -1.90 7.72 3.43
CA MET A 81 -1.20 8.69 2.63
C MET A 81 -0.07 8.02 1.84
N PRO A 82 0.27 8.50 0.62
CA PRO A 82 1.21 7.83 -0.27
C PRO A 82 2.57 7.49 0.38
N ALA A 83 3.13 8.40 1.19
CA ALA A 83 4.40 8.16 1.88
C ALA A 83 4.32 7.01 2.88
N LEU A 84 3.21 6.93 3.62
CA LEU A 84 3.00 5.87 4.60
C LEU A 84 2.68 4.54 3.93
N LEU A 85 1.89 4.56 2.85
CA LEU A 85 1.67 3.38 2.02
C LEU A 85 2.99 2.85 1.45
N ALA A 86 3.87 3.73 0.95
CA ALA A 86 5.19 3.33 0.46
C ALA A 86 6.00 2.65 1.56
N LYS A 87 6.04 3.21 2.77
CA LYS A 87 6.70 2.62 3.95
C LYS A 87 6.18 1.21 4.25
N VAL A 88 4.85 1.02 4.28
CA VAL A 88 4.20 -0.29 4.50
C VAL A 88 4.59 -1.29 3.41
N LEU A 89 4.58 -0.89 2.15
CA LEU A 89 4.89 -1.78 1.03
C LEU A 89 6.37 -2.17 1.00
N ILE A 90 7.29 -1.24 1.29
CA ILE A 90 8.72 -1.56 1.42
C ILE A 90 8.92 -2.52 2.60
N ALA A 91 8.26 -2.29 3.74
CA ALA A 91 8.30 -3.20 4.88
C ALA A 91 7.83 -4.61 4.48
N ARG A 92 6.72 -4.71 3.74
CA ARG A 92 6.24 -5.99 3.22
C ARG A 92 7.26 -6.68 2.31
N ALA A 93 7.94 -5.95 1.44
CA ALA A 93 9.00 -6.51 0.59
C ALA A 93 10.17 -7.07 1.41
N LEU A 94 10.50 -6.44 2.55
CA LEU A 94 11.57 -6.90 3.45
C LEU A 94 11.20 -8.13 4.27
N PHE A 95 9.92 -8.32 4.61
CA PHE A 95 9.46 -9.50 5.36
C PHE A 95 9.82 -10.82 4.68
N SER A 96 9.79 -10.87 3.35
CA SER A 96 10.19 -12.06 2.59
C SER A 96 11.71 -12.26 2.51
N ARG A 97 12.50 -11.30 3.00
CA ARG A 97 13.95 -11.18 2.81
C ARG A 97 14.74 -11.13 4.11
N GLY A 98 14.15 -11.58 5.23
CA GLY A 98 14.78 -11.50 6.56
C GLY A 98 16.22 -12.06 6.60
N LEU A 99 16.48 -13.19 5.96
CA LEU A 99 17.83 -13.76 5.90
C LEU A 99 18.83 -12.87 5.14
N ALA A 100 18.39 -12.25 4.03
CA ALA A 100 19.25 -11.38 3.23
C ALA A 100 19.54 -10.06 3.95
N VAL A 101 18.55 -9.51 4.66
CA VAL A 101 18.74 -8.34 5.53
C VAL A 101 19.70 -8.68 6.68
N ARG A 102 19.52 -9.83 7.35
CA ARG A 102 20.38 -10.27 8.47
C ARG A 102 21.84 -10.47 8.06
N ARG A 103 22.08 -10.92 6.83
CA ARG A 103 23.42 -11.16 6.26
C ARG A 103 24.00 -9.95 5.54
N CYS A 104 23.25 -8.87 5.38
CA CYS A 104 23.73 -7.66 4.72
C CYS A 104 24.82 -7.01 5.58
N ILE A 105 26.01 -6.83 5.02
CA ILE A 105 27.15 -6.14 5.65
C ILE A 105 27.32 -4.71 5.13
N GLU A 106 26.60 -4.35 4.07
CA GLU A 106 26.64 -3.02 3.46
C GLU A 106 25.88 -2.02 4.35
N ARG A 107 26.62 -1.25 5.15
CA ARG A 107 26.03 -0.30 6.11
C ARG A 107 25.13 0.75 5.45
N GLU A 108 25.59 1.39 4.39
CA GLU A 108 24.82 2.39 3.63
C GLU A 108 23.45 1.85 3.21
N ARG A 109 23.42 0.58 2.81
CA ARG A 109 22.20 -0.09 2.38
C ARG A 109 21.25 -0.37 3.54
N LEU A 110 21.77 -0.79 4.69
CA LEU A 110 20.97 -0.97 5.90
C LEU A 110 20.45 0.36 6.43
N ASP A 111 21.27 1.41 6.41
CA ASP A 111 20.89 2.77 6.81
C ASP A 111 19.77 3.30 5.92
N TRP A 112 19.85 3.08 4.59
CA TRP A 112 18.78 3.45 3.66
C TRP A 112 17.47 2.68 3.92
N LEU A 113 17.56 1.36 4.16
CA LEU A 113 16.38 0.56 4.50
C LEU A 113 15.75 1.03 5.81
N GLU A 114 16.56 1.31 6.83
CA GLU A 114 16.11 1.85 8.10
C GLU A 114 15.40 3.19 7.94
N GLN A 115 15.94 4.09 7.13
CA GLN A 115 15.28 5.37 6.81
C GLN A 115 13.93 5.16 6.12
N CYS A 116 13.83 4.15 5.24
CA CYS A 116 12.61 3.86 4.52
C CYS A 116 11.52 3.28 5.42
N VAL A 117 11.84 2.31 6.30
CA VAL A 117 10.84 1.53 7.06
C VAL A 117 10.83 1.77 8.57
N GLY A 118 11.83 2.47 9.09
CA GLY A 118 12.06 2.68 10.51
C GLY A 118 12.83 1.52 11.17
N PRO A 119 13.49 1.79 12.31
CA PRO A 119 14.34 0.82 13.00
C PRO A 119 13.56 -0.40 13.51
N ALA A 120 12.35 -0.20 14.03
CA ALA A 120 11.53 -1.29 14.56
C ALA A 120 11.20 -2.38 13.52
N VAL A 121 10.87 -1.95 12.29
CA VAL A 121 10.61 -2.89 11.18
C VAL A 121 11.90 -3.62 10.80
N LEU A 122 13.00 -2.89 10.64
CA LEU A 122 14.28 -3.47 10.22
C LEU A 122 14.80 -4.49 11.24
N GLU A 123 14.71 -4.16 12.53
CA GLU A 123 15.07 -5.05 13.62
C GLU A 123 14.19 -6.31 13.65
N HIS A 124 12.87 -6.14 13.55
CA HIS A 124 11.93 -7.25 13.53
C HIS A 124 12.23 -8.24 12.40
N VAL A 125 12.46 -7.73 11.18
CA VAL A 125 12.80 -8.54 10.00
C VAL A 125 14.10 -9.32 10.20
N ARG A 126 15.10 -8.73 10.87
CA ARG A 126 16.38 -9.39 11.16
C ARG A 126 16.24 -10.49 12.22
N GLN A 127 15.47 -10.23 13.26
CA GLN A 127 15.27 -11.16 14.38
C GLN A 127 14.42 -12.36 13.98
N ASN A 128 13.38 -12.14 13.18
CA ASN A 128 12.41 -13.18 12.78
C ASN A 128 12.76 -13.85 11.45
N ALA A 129 14.00 -13.70 10.99
CA ALA A 129 14.49 -14.33 9.76
C ALA A 129 14.48 -15.87 9.89
N SER A 130 13.50 -16.52 9.25
CA SER A 130 13.34 -17.98 9.25
C SER A 130 14.29 -18.68 8.29
N ALA A 131 14.58 -19.96 8.55
CA ALA A 131 15.37 -20.82 7.68
C ALA A 131 14.53 -21.33 6.49
N GLY A 132 14.07 -20.41 5.65
CA GLY A 132 13.40 -20.72 4.37
C GLY A 132 14.35 -20.54 3.17
N LEU A 133 13.82 -20.77 1.96
CA LEU A 133 14.52 -20.40 0.73
C LEU A 133 14.83 -18.89 0.77
N PRO A 134 16.11 -18.49 0.66
CA PRO A 134 16.49 -17.10 0.80
C PRO A 134 16.02 -16.31 -0.44
N VAL A 135 15.13 -15.35 -0.23
CA VAL A 135 14.84 -14.33 -1.24
C VAL A 135 15.95 -13.27 -1.16
N PRO A 136 16.67 -12.98 -2.25
CA PRO A 136 17.71 -11.96 -2.24
C PRO A 136 17.12 -10.56 -2.08
N LEU A 137 17.89 -9.62 -1.54
CA LEU A 137 17.55 -8.20 -1.66
C LEU A 137 17.47 -7.81 -3.14
N LEU A 138 16.69 -6.78 -3.47
CA LEU A 138 16.65 -6.23 -4.83
C LEU A 138 18.06 -5.78 -5.29
N PRO A 139 18.31 -5.50 -6.58
CA PRO A 139 19.57 -4.90 -7.02
C PRO A 139 19.94 -3.63 -6.23
N ARG A 140 21.24 -3.29 -6.13
CA ARG A 140 21.69 -2.14 -5.33
C ARG A 140 21.18 -0.81 -5.88
N ASP A 141 21.00 -0.73 -7.19
CA ASP A 141 20.45 0.39 -7.95
C ASP A 141 18.91 0.40 -8.00
N ALA A 142 18.25 -0.55 -7.34
CA ALA A 142 16.80 -0.56 -7.23
C ALA A 142 16.32 0.66 -6.43
N ASP A 143 15.54 1.50 -7.08
CA ASP A 143 14.96 2.69 -6.46
C ASP A 143 13.82 2.34 -5.49
N GLN A 144 13.31 3.37 -4.81
CA GLN A 144 12.20 3.21 -3.86
C GLN A 144 10.95 2.63 -4.54
N ALA A 145 10.67 3.00 -5.80
CA ALA A 145 9.51 2.52 -6.53
C ALA A 145 9.58 1.01 -6.79
N ALA A 146 10.76 0.46 -7.07
CA ALA A 146 10.97 -0.98 -7.21
C ALA A 146 10.64 -1.74 -5.91
N TRP A 147 11.06 -1.21 -4.76
CA TRP A 147 10.73 -1.80 -3.45
C TRP A 147 9.24 -1.72 -3.10
N VAL A 148 8.61 -0.58 -3.38
CA VAL A 148 7.15 -0.40 -3.21
C VAL A 148 6.38 -1.38 -4.10
N GLY A 149 6.79 -1.50 -5.37
CA GLY A 149 6.17 -2.39 -6.33
C GLY A 149 6.34 -3.87 -5.96
N ASP A 150 7.53 -4.29 -5.50
CA ASP A 150 7.75 -5.65 -5.02
C ASP A 150 6.82 -5.99 -3.84
N GLY A 151 6.73 -5.10 -2.85
CA GLY A 151 5.83 -5.28 -1.71
C GLY A 151 4.36 -5.39 -2.11
N TRP A 152 3.91 -4.51 -3.01
CA TRP A 152 2.55 -4.54 -3.54
C TRP A 152 2.26 -5.83 -4.30
N ARG A 153 3.19 -6.28 -5.17
CA ARG A 153 3.04 -7.52 -5.94
C ARG A 153 2.96 -8.75 -5.06
N ARG A 154 3.68 -8.79 -3.94
CA ARG A 154 3.58 -9.87 -2.96
C ARG A 154 2.22 -9.89 -2.26
N MET A 155 1.71 -8.74 -1.83
CA MET A 155 0.36 -8.68 -1.23
C MET A 155 -0.72 -9.08 -2.24
N GLN A 156 -0.58 -8.66 -3.50
CA GLN A 156 -1.47 -9.06 -4.57
C GLN A 156 -1.41 -10.58 -4.82
N ALA A 157 -0.22 -11.16 -4.88
CA ALA A 157 -0.03 -12.59 -5.10
C ALA A 157 -0.58 -13.45 -3.95
N ASP A 158 -0.44 -12.98 -2.72
CA ASP A 158 -1.00 -13.62 -1.52
C ASP A 158 -2.53 -13.42 -1.40
N GLY A 159 -3.17 -12.69 -2.31
CA GLY A 159 -4.62 -12.49 -2.29
C GLY A 159 -5.13 -11.58 -1.18
N VAL A 160 -4.29 -10.68 -0.66
CA VAL A 160 -4.59 -9.81 0.49
C VAL A 160 -5.87 -8.97 0.31
N TRP A 161 -6.18 -8.58 -0.92
CA TRP A 161 -7.36 -7.77 -1.23
C TRP A 161 -8.37 -8.57 -2.05
N PRO A 162 -9.29 -9.31 -1.38
CA PRO A 162 -10.36 -10.03 -2.07
C PRO A 162 -11.37 -9.07 -2.72
N ASN A 163 -11.45 -7.82 -2.23
CA ASN A 163 -12.30 -6.80 -2.83
C ASN A 163 -11.56 -6.12 -4.01
N PRO A 164 -12.02 -6.29 -5.27
CA PRO A 164 -11.36 -5.73 -6.43
C PRO A 164 -11.37 -4.20 -6.45
N VAL A 165 -12.35 -3.56 -5.79
CA VAL A 165 -12.42 -2.09 -5.67
C VAL A 165 -11.24 -1.57 -4.85
N VAL A 166 -10.96 -2.21 -3.71
CA VAL A 166 -9.84 -1.83 -2.83
C VAL A 166 -8.50 -2.04 -3.53
N ALA A 167 -8.32 -3.19 -4.19
CA ALA A 167 -7.12 -3.48 -4.97
C ALA A 167 -6.86 -2.43 -6.06
N LYS A 168 -7.92 -2.01 -6.76
CA LYS A 168 -7.86 -0.96 -7.78
C LYS A 168 -7.50 0.42 -7.21
N LEU A 169 -8.11 0.81 -6.08
CA LEU A 169 -7.80 2.09 -5.42
C LEU A 169 -6.35 2.12 -4.93
N LEU A 170 -5.86 1.03 -4.35
CA LEU A 170 -4.46 0.90 -3.97
C LEU A 170 -3.52 1.02 -5.17
N ALA A 171 -3.85 0.36 -6.29
CA ALA A 171 -3.05 0.43 -7.51
C ALA A 171 -2.92 1.88 -8.04
N LEU A 172 -3.98 2.69 -7.95
CA LEU A 172 -3.94 4.11 -8.31
C LEU A 172 -3.03 4.93 -7.39
N SER A 173 -2.93 4.57 -6.12
CA SER A 173 -2.09 5.26 -5.13
C SER A 173 -0.60 4.99 -5.32
N LEU A 174 -0.21 3.99 -6.12
CA LEU A 174 1.19 3.63 -6.33
C LEU A 174 1.92 4.63 -7.23
N PRO A 175 3.22 4.87 -7.00
CA PRO A 175 4.10 5.45 -8.01
C PRO A 175 4.07 4.63 -9.30
N LEU A 176 4.22 5.29 -10.45
CA LEU A 176 4.18 4.61 -11.75
C LEU A 176 5.23 3.49 -11.88
N GLY A 177 6.46 3.72 -11.40
CA GLY A 177 7.51 2.69 -11.41
C GLY A 177 7.16 1.46 -10.58
N ALA A 178 6.42 1.64 -9.47
CA ALA A 178 5.97 0.53 -8.63
C ALA A 178 4.87 -0.30 -9.32
N ALA A 179 3.98 0.34 -10.07
CA ALA A 179 2.94 -0.35 -10.85
C ALA A 179 3.51 -1.25 -11.96
N GLN A 180 4.70 -0.91 -12.46
CA GLN A 180 5.37 -1.63 -13.55
C GLN A 180 6.18 -2.84 -13.09
N VAL A 181 6.39 -3.03 -11.78
CA VAL A 181 7.05 -4.24 -11.26
C VAL A 181 6.25 -5.47 -11.70
N ALA A 182 6.95 -6.51 -12.16
CA ALA A 182 6.34 -7.73 -12.68
C ALA A 182 5.57 -8.50 -11.59
N ALA A 183 4.61 -9.33 -12.01
CA ALA A 183 3.91 -10.23 -11.11
C ALA A 183 4.87 -11.23 -10.45
N LEU A 184 4.60 -11.58 -9.20
CA LEU A 184 5.39 -12.50 -8.39
C LEU A 184 4.54 -13.69 -7.95
N ALA A 185 5.19 -14.79 -7.59
CA ALA A 185 4.52 -15.89 -6.92
C ALA A 185 4.21 -15.53 -5.46
N ALA A 186 3.12 -16.10 -4.93
CA ALA A 186 2.75 -15.97 -3.53
C ALA A 186 3.86 -16.57 -2.63
N ASP A 187 4.11 -15.92 -1.50
CA ASP A 187 5.06 -16.41 -0.49
C ASP A 187 4.41 -16.64 0.88
N GLY A 188 3.13 -16.28 1.02
CA GLY A 188 2.34 -16.50 2.23
C GLY A 188 2.73 -15.62 3.42
N ALA A 189 3.65 -14.66 3.26
CA ALA A 189 4.14 -13.83 4.36
C ALA A 189 3.24 -12.62 4.66
N SER A 190 2.25 -12.31 3.81
CA SER A 190 1.39 -11.13 4.01
C SER A 190 0.55 -11.19 5.27
N ASP A 191 0.03 -12.35 5.67
CA ASP A 191 -0.80 -12.44 6.88
C ASP A 191 0.01 -12.18 8.15
N ALA A 192 1.20 -12.77 8.25
CA ALA A 192 2.14 -12.52 9.35
C ALA A 192 2.56 -11.05 9.39
N PHE A 193 2.84 -10.45 8.23
CA PHE A 193 3.14 -9.02 8.11
C PHE A 193 1.99 -8.14 8.60
N LEU A 194 0.76 -8.37 8.11
CA LEU A 194 -0.42 -7.59 8.48
C LEU A 194 -0.74 -7.75 9.98
N THR A 195 -0.48 -8.91 10.56
CA THR A 195 -0.62 -9.15 12.01
C THR A 195 0.39 -8.35 12.83
N ALA A 196 1.63 -8.24 12.36
CA ALA A 196 2.69 -7.48 13.03
C ALA A 196 2.59 -5.96 12.81
N LEU A 197 1.92 -5.53 11.73
CA LEU A 197 1.90 -4.13 11.30
C LEU A 197 1.47 -3.13 12.38
N PRO A 198 0.42 -3.38 13.20
CA PRO A 198 0.03 -2.42 14.23
C PRO A 198 1.06 -2.19 15.32
N THR A 199 1.89 -3.19 15.61
CA THR A 199 2.99 -3.08 16.57
C THR A 199 4.19 -2.37 15.95
N LEU A 200 4.50 -2.66 14.69
CA LEU A 200 5.70 -2.13 14.02
C LEU A 200 5.52 -0.72 13.46
N MET A 201 4.29 -0.39 13.05
CA MET A 201 3.91 0.87 12.44
C MET A 201 2.52 1.29 12.95
N PRO A 202 2.40 1.73 14.22
CA PRO A 202 1.12 2.17 14.79
C PRO A 202 0.45 3.28 13.95
N GLU A 203 1.24 4.12 13.30
CA GLU A 203 0.76 5.18 12.41
C GLU A 203 0.04 4.65 11.16
N ALA A 204 0.35 3.42 10.72
CA ALA A 204 -0.32 2.74 9.60
C ALA A 204 -1.61 2.03 10.03
N SER A 205 -1.84 1.86 11.34
CA SER A 205 -3.10 1.35 11.84
C SER A 205 -4.13 2.47 11.86
N CYS A 206 -5.09 2.41 10.93
CA CYS A 206 -6.19 3.37 10.89
C CYS A 206 -7.12 3.27 12.13
N VAL A 207 -6.84 2.36 13.06
CA VAL A 207 -7.57 2.08 14.31
C VAL A 207 -7.24 3.07 15.44
N SER A 208 -6.29 3.99 15.25
CA SER A 208 -6.12 5.11 16.20
C SER A 208 -7.25 6.13 16.01
N GLY A 209 -8.37 5.90 16.69
CA GLY A 209 -9.54 6.77 16.78
C GLY A 209 -10.55 6.29 17.81
#